data_AF-A0A7S0LH44-F1
#
_entry.id   AF-A0A7S0LH44-F1
#
_cell.length_a   1.000
_cell.length_b   1.000
_cell.length_c   1.000
_cell.angle_alpha   90.00
_cell.angle_beta   90.00
_cell.angle_gamma   90.00
#
_symmetry.space_group_name_H-M   'P 1'
#
loop_
_entity.id
_entity.type
_entity.pdbx_description
1 polymer ?
#
loop_
_entity_poly.entity_id
_entity_poly.type
_entity_poly.pdbx_seq_one_letter_code
_entity_poly.pdbx_strand_id
1 'polypeptide(L)'
;MRLLLFLQLHAACITAQRVRGAPASTWKSYFEGGQTFVCGSTTISVAQINDDYCDCEDGADEPGTSACATGTFYCRNKGHTPMTLAASRVDDGICDCCDGTDEAVARTGVQCDDVCLATGASSRAAAVALLDEYERGLATARDWGSRAEAARSKWTEELKAIDAELEAKRKVVEEIEPKKQAAEEIEKVMQDEARKKRDEEEALKKAKEEAEEAERKAKEEAEEEAEEEAKEEAT
;
A
#
# COMPACT_ATOMS: atom_id res chain seq x y z
N MET A 1 43.08 7.41 -65.16
CA MET A 1 43.24 6.72 -63.85
C MET A 1 42.02 7.04 -62.98
N ARG A 2 41.10 6.09 -62.83
CA ARG A 2 40.21 5.99 -61.66
C ARG A 2 39.51 4.63 -61.73
N LEU A 3 40.17 3.65 -61.13
CA LEU A 3 39.66 2.29 -60.93
C LEU A 3 38.69 2.37 -59.74
N LEU A 4 37.38 2.26 -60.00
CA LEU A 4 36.37 2.19 -58.93
C LEU A 4 36.25 0.72 -58.49
N LEU A 5 36.90 0.38 -57.38
CA LEU A 5 36.67 -0.87 -56.66
C LEU A 5 35.32 -0.80 -55.94
N PHE A 6 34.33 -1.55 -56.43
CA PHE A 6 33.11 -1.81 -55.68
C PHE A 6 33.38 -2.92 -54.66
N LEU A 7 33.59 -2.52 -53.40
CA LEU A 7 33.65 -3.43 -52.27
C LEU A 7 32.23 -3.91 -51.97
N GLN A 8 31.84 -5.09 -52.48
CA GLN A 8 30.58 -5.71 -52.09
C GLN A 8 30.69 -6.29 -50.69
N LEU A 9 30.19 -5.53 -49.71
CA LEU A 9 29.90 -6.02 -48.37
C LEU A 9 28.77 -7.06 -48.47
N HIS A 10 29.13 -8.33 -48.56
CA HIS A 10 28.19 -9.42 -48.37
C HIS A 10 27.87 -9.48 -46.88
N ALA A 11 26.79 -8.82 -46.47
CA ALA A 11 26.18 -9.08 -45.18
C ALA A 11 25.66 -10.53 -45.22
N ALA A 12 26.45 -11.46 -44.69
CA ALA A 12 26.00 -12.80 -44.42
C ALA A 12 24.86 -12.69 -43.41
N CYS A 13 23.62 -12.79 -43.90
CA CYS A 13 22.47 -13.03 -43.07
C CYS A 13 22.69 -14.41 -42.45
N ILE A 14 23.21 -14.47 -41.22
CA ILE A 14 23.25 -15.70 -40.44
C ILE A 14 21.78 -16.05 -40.19
N THR A 15 21.22 -16.90 -41.05
CA THR A 15 19.92 -17.49 -40.80
C THR A 15 20.03 -18.24 -39.49
N ALA A 16 19.35 -17.73 -38.45
CA ALA A 16 19.23 -18.44 -37.19
C ALA A 16 18.67 -19.83 -37.50
N GLN A 17 19.54 -20.83 -37.41
CA GLN A 17 19.24 -22.18 -37.85
C GLN A 17 18.24 -22.77 -36.86
N ARG A 18 17.05 -23.09 -37.37
CA ARG A 18 15.92 -23.56 -36.56
C ARG A 18 15.97 -25.07 -36.48
N VAL A 19 15.66 -25.61 -35.30
CA VAL A 19 15.53 -27.05 -35.08
C VAL A 19 14.05 -27.37 -34.85
N ARG A 20 13.46 -28.23 -35.68
CA ARG A 20 12.06 -28.68 -35.55
C ARG A 20 11.87 -29.34 -34.19
N GLY A 21 10.74 -29.07 -33.54
CA GLY A 21 10.39 -29.64 -32.24
C GLY A 21 11.28 -29.21 -31.06
N ALA A 22 12.23 -28.29 -31.27
CA ALA A 22 13.01 -27.67 -30.21
C ALA A 22 12.52 -26.25 -29.89
N PRO A 23 12.52 -25.82 -28.62
CA PRO A 23 12.21 -24.44 -28.24
C PRO A 23 13.26 -23.46 -28.79
N ALA A 24 12.82 -22.23 -29.09
CA ALA A 24 13.71 -21.22 -29.69
C ALA A 24 14.95 -20.89 -28.84
N SER A 25 14.85 -21.06 -27.52
CA SER A 25 15.94 -20.84 -26.58
C SER A 25 17.10 -21.84 -26.73
N THR A 26 16.84 -23.05 -27.24
CA THR A 26 17.87 -24.10 -27.37
C THR A 26 18.47 -24.18 -28.77
N TRP A 27 17.88 -23.53 -29.78
CA TRP A 27 18.40 -23.60 -31.15
C TRP A 27 19.87 -23.26 -31.30
N LYS A 28 20.38 -22.31 -30.51
CA LYS A 28 21.80 -21.95 -30.55
C LYS A 28 22.69 -23.13 -30.11
N SER A 29 22.33 -23.85 -29.05
CA SER A 29 23.18 -24.90 -28.48
C SER A 29 23.39 -26.08 -29.44
N TYR A 30 22.43 -26.35 -30.34
CA TYR A 30 22.57 -27.37 -31.38
C TYR A 30 23.72 -27.09 -32.36
N PHE A 31 24.13 -25.84 -32.53
CA PHE A 31 25.14 -25.42 -33.52
C PHE A 31 26.38 -24.77 -32.88
N GLU A 32 26.50 -24.75 -31.55
CA GLU A 32 27.64 -24.13 -30.85
C GLU A 32 28.98 -24.82 -31.16
N GLY A 33 28.98 -26.14 -31.35
CA GLY A 33 30.15 -26.93 -31.73
C GLY A 33 30.50 -26.89 -33.22
N GLY A 34 29.81 -26.07 -34.02
CA GLY A 34 30.01 -25.99 -35.46
C GLY A 34 29.42 -27.18 -36.21
N GLN A 35 30.21 -28.24 -36.40
CA GLN A 35 29.78 -29.47 -37.11
C GLN A 35 29.48 -30.63 -36.16
N THR A 36 29.69 -30.45 -34.86
CA THR A 36 29.39 -31.43 -33.83
C THR A 36 28.38 -30.90 -32.83
N PHE A 37 27.59 -31.81 -32.27
CA PHE A 37 26.63 -31.60 -31.21
C PHE A 37 26.97 -32.54 -30.04
N VAL A 38 26.82 -32.04 -28.81
CA VAL A 38 27.15 -32.79 -27.60
C VAL A 38 25.88 -33.01 -26.80
N CYS A 39 25.52 -34.27 -26.56
CA CYS A 39 24.38 -34.68 -25.75
C CYS A 39 24.87 -35.65 -24.66
N GLY A 40 24.73 -35.26 -23.39
CA GLY A 40 25.30 -36.02 -22.27
C GLY A 40 26.81 -36.28 -22.42
N SER A 41 27.18 -37.55 -22.54
CA SER A 41 28.57 -38.02 -22.73
C SER A 41 28.92 -38.30 -24.20
N THR A 42 27.97 -38.20 -25.13
CA THR A 42 28.14 -38.52 -26.54
C THR A 42 28.35 -37.24 -27.36
N THR A 43 29.25 -37.32 -28.35
CA THR A 43 29.44 -36.26 -29.36
C THR A 43 29.07 -36.82 -30.73
N ILE A 44 28.09 -36.21 -31.37
CA ILE A 44 27.58 -36.60 -32.69
C ILE A 44 27.82 -35.48 -33.70
N SER A 45 27.62 -35.76 -34.99
CA SER A 45 27.58 -34.72 -36.01
C SER A 45 26.27 -33.94 -35.93
N VAL A 46 26.30 -32.64 -36.24
CA VAL A 46 25.08 -31.84 -36.41
C VAL A 46 24.15 -32.42 -37.49
N ALA A 47 24.69 -33.18 -38.45
CA ALA A 47 23.90 -33.86 -39.46
C ALA A 47 23.01 -34.99 -38.91
N GLN A 48 23.31 -35.48 -37.70
CA GLN A 48 22.55 -36.50 -36.99
C GLN A 48 21.40 -35.91 -36.15
N ILE A 49 21.22 -34.58 -36.16
CA ILE A 49 20.07 -33.96 -35.47
C ILE A 49 18.83 -34.09 -36.35
N ASN A 50 17.77 -34.70 -35.82
CA ASN A 50 16.53 -35.02 -36.52
C ASN A 50 16.73 -35.91 -37.75
N ASP A 51 17.66 -36.85 -37.67
CA ASP A 51 17.97 -37.78 -38.76
C ASP A 51 17.14 -39.07 -38.72
N ASP A 52 16.19 -39.15 -37.78
CA ASP A 52 15.31 -40.30 -37.55
C ASP A 52 16.00 -41.50 -36.89
N TYR A 53 17.16 -41.29 -36.27
CA TYR A 53 17.88 -42.28 -35.48
C TYR A 53 18.24 -41.75 -34.09
N CYS A 54 18.11 -42.59 -33.07
CA CYS A 54 18.36 -42.19 -31.69
C CYS A 54 19.82 -42.46 -31.29
N ASP A 55 20.67 -41.44 -31.37
CA ASP A 55 22.08 -41.49 -30.99
C ASP A 55 22.33 -41.05 -29.54
N CYS A 56 21.47 -40.20 -28.96
CA CYS A 56 21.60 -39.73 -27.59
C CYS A 56 20.71 -40.50 -26.61
N GLU A 57 21.25 -40.87 -25.44
CA GLU A 57 20.47 -41.57 -24.39
C GLU A 57 19.31 -40.72 -23.85
N ASP A 58 19.48 -39.39 -23.83
CA ASP A 58 18.46 -38.43 -23.40
C ASP A 58 17.52 -37.99 -24.55
N GLY A 59 17.76 -38.45 -25.78
CA GLY A 59 17.02 -38.11 -26.98
C GLY A 59 17.12 -36.65 -27.41
N ALA A 60 18.15 -35.94 -26.97
CA ALA A 60 18.33 -34.52 -27.28
C ALA A 60 18.59 -34.22 -28.77
N ASP A 61 19.11 -35.20 -29.51
CA ASP A 61 19.36 -35.20 -30.95
C ASP A 61 18.10 -35.27 -31.81
N GLU A 62 17.02 -35.87 -31.30
CA GLU A 62 15.77 -36.10 -32.02
C GLU A 62 14.57 -35.29 -31.45
N PRO A 63 14.67 -33.95 -31.31
CA PRO A 63 13.55 -33.15 -30.80
C PRO A 63 12.38 -33.03 -31.80
N GLY A 64 12.61 -33.33 -33.07
CA GLY A 64 11.71 -33.09 -34.20
C GLY A 64 11.29 -34.37 -34.93
N THR A 65 11.58 -35.55 -34.38
CA THR A 65 11.17 -36.87 -34.89
C THR A 65 10.65 -37.74 -33.75
N SER A 66 10.21 -38.96 -34.07
CA SER A 66 9.75 -39.96 -33.11
C SER A 66 10.82 -41.00 -32.73
N ALA A 67 12.08 -40.83 -33.15
CA ALA A 67 13.09 -41.88 -33.09
C ALA A 67 13.53 -42.28 -31.67
N CYS A 68 13.54 -41.32 -30.73
CA CYS A 68 13.88 -41.55 -29.33
C CYS A 68 12.65 -41.75 -28.45
N ALA A 69 12.55 -42.88 -27.76
CA ALA A 69 11.43 -43.18 -26.86
C ALA A 69 11.29 -42.22 -25.67
N THR A 70 12.39 -41.64 -25.21
CA THR A 70 12.46 -40.61 -24.16
C THR A 70 12.32 -39.18 -24.70
N GLY A 71 12.26 -39.03 -26.02
CA GLY A 71 12.25 -37.74 -26.71
C GLY A 71 10.95 -36.95 -26.46
N THR A 72 11.05 -35.64 -26.66
CA THR A 72 9.92 -34.73 -26.54
C THR A 72 9.93 -33.72 -27.68
N PHE A 73 8.73 -33.34 -28.12
CA PHE A 73 8.53 -32.39 -29.21
C PHE A 73 7.85 -31.13 -28.72
N TYR A 74 8.43 -29.97 -29.01
CA TYR A 74 7.91 -28.68 -28.62
C TYR A 74 7.04 -28.04 -29.71
N CYS A 75 5.73 -28.01 -29.49
CA CYS A 75 4.81 -27.21 -30.28
C CYS A 75 4.93 -25.75 -29.88
N ARG A 76 5.23 -24.86 -30.84
CA ARG A 76 5.35 -23.43 -30.55
C ARG A 76 3.99 -22.79 -30.32
N ASN A 77 2.98 -23.26 -31.05
CA ASN A 77 1.60 -22.82 -30.98
C ASN A 77 1.47 -21.29 -30.98
N LYS A 78 2.05 -20.62 -31.99
CA LYS A 78 2.09 -19.15 -32.02
C LYS A 78 0.68 -18.57 -31.97
N GLY A 79 0.43 -17.69 -30.98
CA GLY A 79 -0.90 -17.14 -30.75
C GLY A 79 -1.74 -17.94 -29.76
N HIS A 80 -1.29 -19.13 -29.37
CA HIS A 80 -1.81 -19.90 -28.25
C HIS A 80 -0.67 -20.22 -27.26
N THR A 81 -0.90 -21.19 -26.38
CA THR A 81 0.00 -21.61 -25.32
C THR A 81 0.91 -22.69 -25.90
N PRO A 82 2.24 -22.56 -25.78
CA PRO A 82 3.14 -23.62 -26.21
C PRO A 82 2.90 -24.88 -25.39
N MET A 83 3.16 -26.03 -25.99
CA MET A 83 3.02 -27.32 -25.33
C MET A 83 4.11 -28.28 -25.79
N THR A 84 4.31 -29.33 -25.00
CA THR A 84 5.27 -30.38 -25.31
C THR A 84 4.53 -31.70 -25.46
N LEU A 85 4.85 -32.44 -26.52
CA LEU A 85 4.35 -33.76 -26.82
C LEU A 85 5.44 -34.81 -26.56
N ALA A 86 5.01 -36.06 -26.33
CA ALA A 86 5.93 -37.19 -26.36
C ALA A 86 6.36 -37.44 -27.81
N ALA A 87 7.60 -37.88 -28.03
CA ALA A 87 8.12 -38.21 -29.37
C ALA A 87 7.24 -39.22 -30.12
N SER A 88 6.53 -40.11 -29.41
CA SER A 88 5.61 -41.08 -30.03
C SER A 88 4.42 -40.48 -30.78
N ARG A 89 4.16 -39.17 -30.61
CA ARG A 89 3.09 -38.41 -31.28
C ARG A 89 3.60 -37.53 -32.42
N VAL A 90 4.88 -37.63 -32.74
CA VAL A 90 5.46 -36.87 -33.85
C VAL A 90 5.34 -37.73 -35.08
N ASP A 91 4.77 -37.18 -36.15
CA ASP A 91 4.59 -37.88 -37.42
C ASP A 91 3.82 -39.22 -37.28
N ASP A 92 2.85 -39.29 -36.35
CA ASP A 92 1.99 -40.48 -36.11
C ASP A 92 0.68 -40.45 -36.92
N GLY A 93 0.45 -39.36 -37.66
CA GLY A 93 -0.71 -39.14 -38.51
C GLY A 93 -1.88 -38.43 -37.82
N ILE A 94 -1.69 -37.96 -36.58
CA ILE A 94 -2.71 -37.25 -35.79
C ILE A 94 -2.21 -35.82 -35.52
N CYS A 95 -3.06 -34.82 -35.79
CA CYS A 95 -2.75 -33.43 -35.48
C CYS A 95 -2.97 -33.15 -33.97
N ASP A 96 -1.92 -33.21 -33.17
CA ASP A 96 -1.91 -32.87 -31.74
C ASP A 96 -1.55 -31.39 -31.49
N CYS A 97 -0.57 -30.82 -32.21
CA CYS A 97 -0.25 -29.38 -32.08
C CYS A 97 -1.32 -28.54 -32.79
N CYS A 98 -1.75 -27.42 -32.21
CA CYS A 98 -2.67 -26.51 -32.92
C CYS A 98 -2.04 -25.82 -34.12
N ASP A 99 -0.69 -25.77 -34.18
CA ASP A 99 0.05 -25.22 -35.32
C ASP A 99 0.38 -26.31 -36.35
N GLY A 100 -0.01 -27.56 -36.10
CA GLY A 100 0.20 -28.72 -36.98
C GLY A 100 1.65 -29.10 -37.21
N THR A 101 2.60 -28.60 -36.41
CA THR A 101 4.04 -28.78 -36.67
C THR A 101 4.58 -30.18 -36.33
N ASP A 102 3.83 -30.92 -35.53
CA ASP A 102 4.02 -32.32 -35.20
C ASP A 102 3.88 -33.25 -36.41
N GLU A 103 3.07 -32.88 -37.41
CA GLU A 103 2.81 -33.67 -38.61
C GLU A 103 3.45 -33.06 -39.86
N ALA A 104 4.64 -33.52 -40.21
CA ALA A 104 5.31 -33.09 -41.43
C ALA A 104 4.65 -33.78 -42.64
N VAL A 105 3.97 -33.00 -43.48
CA VAL A 105 3.33 -33.48 -44.73
C VAL A 105 4.28 -34.34 -45.59
N ALA A 106 5.57 -33.99 -45.63
CA ALA A 106 6.57 -34.74 -46.38
C ALA A 106 6.86 -36.15 -45.82
N ARG A 107 6.57 -36.39 -44.53
CA ARG A 107 6.77 -37.67 -43.84
C ARG A 107 5.48 -38.47 -43.74
N THR A 108 4.36 -37.85 -43.36
CA THR A 108 3.10 -38.57 -43.09
C THR A 108 2.05 -38.44 -44.19
N GLY A 109 2.16 -37.43 -45.05
CA GLY A 109 1.13 -37.09 -46.03
C GLY A 109 -0.12 -36.46 -45.42
N VAL A 110 -0.16 -36.25 -44.10
CA VAL A 110 -1.25 -35.57 -43.39
C VAL A 110 -1.00 -34.07 -43.42
N GLN A 111 -2.04 -33.30 -43.75
CA GLN A 111 -2.02 -31.84 -43.72
C GLN A 111 -2.77 -31.36 -42.47
N CYS A 112 -2.04 -30.81 -41.51
CA CYS A 112 -2.62 -30.15 -40.35
C CYS A 112 -2.70 -28.64 -40.58
N ASP A 113 -3.86 -28.05 -40.30
CA ASP A 113 -4.09 -26.60 -40.42
C ASP A 113 -3.67 -25.88 -39.13
N ASP A 114 -3.07 -24.69 -39.25
CA ASP A 114 -2.79 -23.83 -38.10
C ASP A 114 -4.09 -23.16 -37.61
N VAL A 115 -4.60 -23.65 -36.47
CA VAL A 115 -5.80 -23.14 -35.79
C VAL A 115 -5.48 -22.41 -34.49
N CYS A 116 -4.19 -22.19 -34.16
CA CYS A 116 -3.78 -21.64 -32.87
C CYS A 116 -4.37 -20.25 -32.57
N LEU A 117 -4.49 -19.39 -33.59
CA LEU A 117 -5.09 -18.08 -33.40
C LEU A 117 -6.56 -18.17 -32.98
N ALA A 118 -7.33 -19.08 -33.57
CA ALA A 118 -8.73 -19.29 -33.22
C ALA A 118 -8.84 -19.91 -31.81
N THR A 119 -8.13 -21.01 -31.55
CA THR A 119 -8.16 -21.71 -30.27
C THR A 119 -7.70 -20.83 -29.10
N GLY A 120 -6.65 -20.02 -29.30
CA GLY A 120 -6.14 -19.11 -28.28
C GLY A 120 -6.95 -17.82 -28.08
N ALA A 121 -8.00 -17.56 -28.87
CA ALA A 121 -8.69 -16.27 -28.88
C ALA A 121 -9.30 -15.90 -27.52
N SER A 122 -9.97 -16.84 -26.86
CA SER A 122 -10.59 -16.61 -25.55
C SER A 122 -9.54 -16.26 -24.48
N SER A 123 -8.43 -16.99 -24.43
CA SER A 123 -7.36 -16.74 -23.46
C SER A 123 -6.69 -15.39 -23.68
N ARG A 124 -6.48 -14.98 -24.94
CA ARG A 124 -5.95 -13.64 -25.26
C ARG A 124 -6.93 -12.53 -24.87
N ALA A 125 -8.22 -12.71 -25.16
CA ALA A 125 -9.24 -11.74 -24.75
C ALA A 125 -9.30 -11.60 -23.21
N ALA A 126 -9.24 -12.71 -22.48
CA ALA A 126 -9.18 -12.71 -21.03
C ALA A 126 -7.91 -12.02 -20.49
N ALA A 127 -6.74 -12.26 -21.11
CA ALA A 127 -5.50 -11.59 -20.73
C ALA A 127 -5.57 -10.07 -20.95
N VAL A 128 -6.15 -9.62 -22.06
CA VAL A 128 -6.37 -8.19 -22.33
C VAL A 128 -7.31 -7.57 -21.30
N ALA A 129 -8.43 -8.23 -20.99
CA ALA A 129 -9.38 -7.75 -19.99
C ALA A 129 -8.75 -7.64 -18.60
N LEU A 130 -7.91 -8.61 -18.23
CA LEU A 130 -7.17 -8.59 -16.97
C LEU A 130 -6.19 -7.42 -16.92
N LEU A 131 -5.41 -7.19 -17.99
CA LEU A 131 -4.46 -6.07 -18.05
C LEU A 131 -5.17 -4.72 -17.91
N ASP A 132 -6.31 -4.52 -18.57
CA ASP A 132 -7.13 -3.30 -18.42
C ASP A 132 -7.60 -3.09 -16.97
N GLU A 133 -8.02 -4.15 -16.28
CA GLU A 133 -8.40 -4.08 -14.88
C GLU A 133 -7.23 -3.65 -13.99
N TYR A 134 -6.04 -4.25 -14.19
CA TYR A 134 -4.83 -3.86 -13.47
C TYR A 134 -4.43 -2.41 -13.74
N GLU A 135 -4.51 -1.94 -14.98
CA GLU A 135 -4.20 -0.56 -15.34
C GLU A 135 -5.13 0.44 -14.64
N ARG A 136 -6.43 0.14 -14.59
CA ARG A 136 -7.41 0.93 -13.82
C ARG A 136 -7.11 0.94 -12.32
N GLY A 137 -6.74 -0.21 -11.76
CA GLY A 137 -6.32 -0.32 -10.36
C GLY A 137 -5.08 0.52 -10.05
N LEU A 138 -4.06 0.45 -10.90
CA LEU A 138 -2.82 1.22 -10.77
C LEU A 138 -3.05 2.73 -10.91
N ALA A 139 -3.94 3.16 -11.81
CA ALA A 139 -4.32 4.57 -11.93
C ALA A 139 -4.97 5.09 -10.64
N THR A 140 -5.89 4.31 -10.07
CA THR A 140 -6.55 4.65 -8.79
C THR A 140 -5.55 4.71 -7.64
N ALA A 141 -4.63 3.73 -7.56
CA ALA A 141 -3.59 3.72 -6.54
C ALA A 141 -2.68 4.96 -6.63
N ARG A 142 -2.33 5.40 -7.84
CA ARG A 142 -1.56 6.64 -8.04
C ARG A 142 -2.31 7.89 -7.58
N ASP A 143 -3.61 7.99 -7.90
CA ASP A 143 -4.46 9.11 -7.44
C ASP A 143 -4.58 9.15 -5.91
N TRP A 144 -4.79 8.01 -5.25
CA TRP A 144 -4.81 7.96 -3.79
C TRP A 144 -3.44 8.31 -3.19
N GLY A 145 -2.35 7.86 -3.82
CA GLY A 145 -0.99 8.20 -3.41
C GLY A 145 -0.75 9.71 -3.40
N SER A 146 -1.13 10.41 -4.48
CA SER A 146 -0.95 11.86 -4.60
C SER A 146 -1.83 12.64 -3.62
N ARG A 147 -3.09 12.23 -3.43
CA ARG A 147 -4.00 12.82 -2.43
C ARG A 147 -3.48 12.64 -1.01
N ALA A 148 -2.97 11.45 -0.69
CA ALA A 148 -2.40 11.17 0.62
C ALA A 148 -1.13 11.97 0.89
N GLU A 149 -0.31 12.22 -0.12
CA GLU A 149 0.86 13.11 -0.01
C GLU A 149 0.44 14.57 0.23
N ALA A 150 -0.50 15.09 -0.56
CA ALA A 150 -1.02 16.44 -0.39
C ALA A 150 -1.69 16.64 0.99
N ALA A 151 -2.49 15.68 1.43
CA ALA A 151 -3.13 15.71 2.74
C ALA A 151 -2.09 15.67 3.88
N ARG A 152 -1.07 14.80 3.76
CA ARG A 152 0.02 14.74 4.74
C ARG A 152 0.77 16.06 4.82
N SER A 153 1.13 16.66 3.69
CA SER A 153 1.78 17.98 3.67
C SER A 153 0.94 19.04 4.37
N LYS A 154 -0.38 19.08 4.11
CA LYS A 154 -1.29 20.02 4.77
C LYS A 154 -1.36 19.79 6.28
N TRP A 155 -1.61 18.55 6.72
CA TRP A 155 -1.69 18.22 8.13
C TRP A 155 -0.39 18.47 8.88
N THR A 156 0.77 18.29 8.23
CA THR A 156 2.07 18.61 8.86
C THR A 156 2.23 20.11 9.11
N GLU A 157 1.72 20.98 8.24
CA GLU A 157 1.75 22.42 8.46
C GLU A 157 0.71 22.85 9.51
N GLU A 158 -0.50 22.29 9.48
CA GLU A 158 -1.52 22.52 10.52
C GLU A 158 -1.01 22.10 11.90
N LEU A 159 -0.33 20.95 12.00
CA LEU A 159 0.26 20.46 13.25
C LEU A 159 1.29 21.43 13.81
N LYS A 160 2.23 21.92 12.98
CA LYS A 160 3.21 22.93 13.42
C LYS A 160 2.55 24.21 13.93
N ALA A 161 1.48 24.67 13.25
CA ALA A 161 0.76 25.87 13.65
C ALA A 161 0.06 25.68 15.01
N ILE A 162 -0.62 24.55 15.19
CA ILE A 162 -1.28 24.20 16.46
C ILE A 162 -0.25 24.05 17.58
N ASP A 163 0.88 23.38 17.33
CA ASP A 163 1.95 23.23 18.32
C ASP A 163 2.50 24.59 18.76
N ALA A 164 2.73 25.51 17.83
CA ALA A 164 3.19 26.86 18.15
C ALA A 164 2.17 27.66 18.97
N GLU A 165 0.88 27.57 18.64
CA GLU A 165 -0.19 28.21 19.40
C GLU A 165 -0.33 27.62 20.80
N LEU A 166 -0.22 26.30 20.92
CA LEU A 166 -0.31 25.58 22.19
C LEU A 166 0.83 25.99 23.13
N GLU A 167 2.06 26.08 22.62
CA GLU A 167 3.21 26.56 23.37
C GLU A 167 3.05 28.02 23.82
N ALA A 168 2.52 28.90 22.96
CA ALA A 168 2.24 30.28 23.33
C ALA A 168 1.18 30.37 24.45
N LYS A 169 0.09 29.63 24.32
CA LYS A 169 -0.98 29.58 25.33
C LYS A 169 -0.51 28.99 26.66
N ARG A 170 0.34 27.96 26.64
CA ARG A 170 0.95 27.38 27.84
C ARG A 170 1.71 28.43 28.65
N LYS A 171 2.55 29.24 27.99
CA LYS A 171 3.31 30.31 28.66
C LYS A 171 2.40 31.37 29.27
N VAL A 172 1.34 31.76 28.57
CA VAL A 172 0.35 32.72 29.09
C VAL A 172 -0.35 32.16 30.34
N VAL A 173 -0.75 30.89 30.32
CA VAL A 173 -1.34 30.24 31.50
C VAL A 173 -0.35 30.20 32.65
N GLU A 174 0.90 29.80 32.40
CA GLU A 174 1.96 29.77 33.43
C GLU A 174 2.20 31.15 34.07
N GLU A 175 2.10 32.23 33.30
CA GLU A 175 2.26 33.59 33.81
C GLU A 175 1.04 34.10 34.59
N ILE A 176 -0.18 33.76 34.13
CA ILE A 176 -1.43 34.28 34.71
C ILE A 176 -1.83 33.49 35.96
N GLU A 177 -1.57 32.19 36.01
CA GLU A 177 -2.00 31.31 37.11
C GLU A 177 -1.57 31.81 38.50
N PRO A 178 -0.30 32.18 38.77
CA PRO A 178 0.06 32.70 40.10
C PRO A 178 -0.58 34.05 40.41
N LYS A 179 -0.78 34.92 39.40
CA LYS A 179 -1.43 36.22 39.59
C LYS A 179 -2.91 36.04 39.92
N LYS A 180 -3.57 35.08 39.28
CA LYS A 180 -4.95 34.71 39.56
C LYS A 180 -5.07 34.17 40.99
N GLN A 181 -4.23 33.22 41.39
CA GLN A 181 -4.24 32.66 42.74
C GLN A 181 -4.03 33.73 43.82
N ALA A 182 -3.07 34.63 43.62
CA ALA A 182 -2.83 35.75 44.52
C ALA A 182 -4.05 36.71 44.60
N ALA A 183 -4.68 37.01 43.47
CA ALA A 183 -5.86 37.86 43.42
C ALA A 183 -7.07 37.21 44.12
N GLU A 184 -7.31 35.92 43.92
CA GLU A 184 -8.38 35.16 44.59
C GLU A 184 -8.16 35.12 46.11
N GLU A 185 -6.91 34.97 46.56
CA GLU A 185 -6.58 34.99 47.99
C GLU A 185 -6.78 36.38 48.61
N ILE A 186 -6.35 37.44 47.91
CA ILE A 186 -6.59 38.83 48.35
C ILE A 186 -8.09 39.12 48.42
N GLU A 187 -8.87 38.73 47.41
CA GLU A 187 -10.31 38.92 47.40
C GLU A 187 -10.97 38.21 48.59
N LYS A 188 -10.58 36.96 48.85
CA LYS A 188 -11.09 36.19 49.99
C LYS A 188 -10.79 36.89 51.33
N VAL A 189 -9.56 37.38 51.52
CA VAL A 189 -9.19 38.12 52.73
C VAL A 189 -10.04 39.39 52.87
N MET A 190 -10.21 40.16 51.80
CA MET A 190 -11.04 41.37 51.82
C MET A 190 -12.51 41.05 52.14
N GLN A 191 -13.06 39.98 51.57
CA GLN A 191 -14.42 39.52 51.86
C GLN A 191 -14.58 39.10 53.34
N ASP A 192 -13.60 38.38 53.89
CA ASP A 192 -13.60 37.94 55.29
C ASP A 192 -13.47 39.14 56.25
N GLU A 193 -12.61 40.12 55.94
CA GLU A 193 -12.48 41.36 56.73
C GLU A 193 -13.76 42.20 56.68
N ALA A 194 -14.36 42.37 55.50
CA ALA A 194 -15.62 43.09 55.35
C ALA A 194 -16.75 42.40 56.12
N ARG A 195 -16.80 41.06 56.10
CA ARG A 195 -17.74 40.28 56.90
C ARG A 195 -17.53 40.52 58.39
N LYS A 196 -16.29 40.46 58.89
CA LYS A 196 -16.00 40.73 60.32
C LYS A 196 -16.44 42.13 60.74
N LYS A 197 -16.11 43.16 59.97
CA LYS A 197 -16.53 44.54 60.28
C LYS A 197 -18.05 44.69 60.33
N ARG A 198 -18.77 44.08 59.38
CA ARG A 198 -20.24 44.08 59.38
C ARG A 198 -20.79 43.35 60.62
N ASP A 199 -20.25 42.18 60.94
CA ASP A 199 -20.68 41.38 62.09
C ASP A 199 -20.38 42.14 63.42
N GLU A 200 -19.25 42.87 63.51
CA GLU A 200 -18.89 43.76 64.64
C GLU A 200 -19.81 44.99 64.74
N GLU A 201 -20.11 45.67 63.62
CA GLU A 201 -21.05 46.80 63.58
C GLU A 201 -22.46 46.38 63.99
N GLU A 202 -22.91 45.21 63.53
CA GLU A 202 -24.21 44.63 63.90
C GLU A 202 -24.24 44.27 65.40
N ALA A 203 -23.16 43.68 65.93
CA ALA A 203 -23.05 43.38 67.37
C ALA A 203 -23.03 44.67 68.22
N LEU A 204 -22.32 45.71 67.80
CA LEU A 204 -22.30 47.00 68.50
C LEU A 204 -23.68 47.67 68.47
N LYS A 205 -24.36 47.63 67.32
CA LYS A 205 -25.73 48.17 67.19
C LYS A 205 -26.68 47.42 68.12
N LYS A 206 -26.64 46.09 68.13
CA LYS A 206 -27.46 45.27 69.02
C LYS A 206 -27.18 45.56 70.50
N ALA A 207 -25.90 45.68 70.88
CA ALA A 207 -25.52 46.03 72.25
C ALA A 207 -25.99 47.43 72.66
N LYS A 208 -25.99 48.40 71.74
CA LYS A 208 -26.56 49.75 71.98
C LYS A 208 -28.07 49.69 72.15
N GLU A 209 -28.79 48.98 71.29
CA GLU A 209 -30.24 48.79 71.40
C GLU A 209 -30.60 48.10 72.72
N GLU A 210 -29.87 47.05 73.11
CA GLU A 210 -30.03 46.37 74.40
C GLU A 210 -29.73 47.29 75.59
N ALA A 211 -28.71 48.16 75.50
CA ALA A 211 -28.37 49.12 76.55
C ALA A 211 -29.38 50.27 76.66
N GLU A 212 -29.86 50.83 75.54
CA GLU A 212 -30.92 51.84 75.51
C GLU A 212 -32.23 51.27 76.03
N GLU A 213 -32.55 50.00 75.71
CA GLU A 213 -33.72 49.31 76.27
C GLU A 213 -33.57 49.09 77.78
N ALA A 214 -32.39 48.68 78.25
CA ALA A 214 -32.11 48.54 79.68
C ALA A 214 -32.18 49.88 80.42
N GLU A 215 -31.65 50.97 79.84
CA GLU A 215 -31.75 52.31 80.41
C GLU A 215 -33.20 52.80 80.46
N ARG A 216 -33.98 52.55 79.40
CA ARG A 216 -35.42 52.88 79.39
C ARG A 216 -36.16 52.12 80.49
N LYS A 217 -35.94 50.81 80.62
CA LYS A 217 -36.54 50.00 81.69
C LYS A 217 -36.13 50.51 83.08
N ALA A 218 -34.85 50.83 83.29
CA ALA A 218 -34.38 51.37 84.56
C ALA A 218 -34.98 52.75 84.90
N LYS A 219 -35.22 53.60 83.90
CA LYS A 219 -35.93 54.89 84.09
C LYS A 219 -37.41 54.69 84.41
N GLU A 220 -38.07 53.77 83.71
CA GLU A 220 -39.46 53.39 84.00
C GLU A 220 -39.59 52.83 85.42
N GLU A 221 -38.69 51.93 85.83
CA GLU A 221 -38.63 51.39 87.20
C GLU A 221 -38.36 52.48 88.24
N ALA A 222 -37.43 53.42 87.99
CA ALA A 222 -37.14 54.52 88.90
C ALA A 222 -38.27 55.57 88.99
N GLU A 223 -39.00 55.81 87.89
CA GLU A 223 -40.21 56.64 87.91
C GLU A 223 -41.33 55.96 88.69
N GLU A 224 -41.50 54.64 88.54
CA GLU A 224 -42.48 53.85 89.29
C GLU A 224 -42.15 53.82 90.79
N GLU A 225 -40.88 53.63 91.17
CA GLU A 225 -40.41 53.72 92.56
C GLU A 225 -40.60 55.13 93.14
N ALA A 226 -40.28 56.19 92.39
CA ALA A 226 -40.48 57.57 92.84
C ALA A 226 -41.97 57.94 92.98
N GLU A 227 -42.84 57.37 92.13
CA GLU A 227 -44.30 57.55 92.24
C GLU A 227 -44.88 56.76 93.43
N GLU A 228 -44.26 55.65 93.82
CA GLU A 228 -44.61 54.87 95.01
C GLU A 228 -44.16 55.60 96.29
N GLU A 229 -42.92 56.12 96.36
CA GLU A 229 -42.42 56.92 97.49
C GLU A 229 -43.22 58.22 97.69
N ALA A 230 -43.62 58.90 96.61
CA ALA A 230 -44.47 60.09 96.68
C ALA A 230 -45.90 59.81 97.18
N LYS A 231 -46.38 58.57 97.05
CA LYS A 231 -47.67 58.13 97.61
C LYS A 231 -47.55 57.77 99.10
N GLU A 232 -46.38 57.35 99.56
CA GLU A 232 -46.11 57.05 100.97
C GLU A 232 -45.92 58.31 101.84
N GLU A 233 -45.31 59.38 101.32
CA GLU A 233 -45.18 60.67 102.04
C GLU A 233 -46.48 61.49 102.12
N ALA A 234 -47.53 61.12 101.38
CA ALA A 234 -48.83 61.81 101.35
C ALA A 234 -49.88 61.25 102.33
N THR A 235 -49.49 60.28 103.18
CA THR A 235 -50.32 59.67 104.25
C THR A 235 -49.81 60.03 105.65
#